data_AF-A0A2W4KY82-F1
#
_entry.id   AF-A0A2W4KY82-F1
#
_cell.length_a   1.000
_cell.length_b   1.000
_cell.length_c   1.000
_cell.angle_alpha   90.00
_cell.angle_beta   90.00
_cell.angle_gamma   90.00
#
_symmetry.space_group_name_H-M   'P 1'
#
loop_
_entity.id
_entity.type
_entity.pdbx_description
1 polymer ?
#
loop_
_entity_poly.entity_id
_entity_poly.type
_entity_poly.pdbx_seq_one_letter_code
_entity_poly.pdbx_strand_id
1 'polypeptide(L)'
;MVELVALRPTKCGHRRDLVDRHGGDVTGWGMQIQEQTLIDAIMQVRAQIDFLWQFFMTVQIAIFALIFIYDEAVEQLNAFARMLAIGAVGLFDWINAEALKGAYTLLDALHHQYRADFGQPERFHPALYDHFVLANFDGRVPMISVTHSMAFGVVLLALFWRRFMQSRAKRQA
;
A
#
# COMPACT_ATOMS: atom_id res chain seq x y z
N MET A 1 56.21 -1.56 45.92
CA MET A 1 56.71 -0.19 45.67
C MET A 1 55.71 0.48 44.74
N VAL A 2 54.92 1.52 45.03
CA VAL A 2 54.71 2.46 46.16
C VAL A 2 53.28 3.00 45.91
N GLU A 3 52.31 2.73 46.79
CA GLU A 3 51.71 3.64 47.79
C GLU A 3 51.02 4.93 47.29
N LEU A 4 49.69 4.91 47.42
CA LEU A 4 48.70 5.96 47.80
C LEU A 4 49.18 7.42 47.97
N VAL A 5 48.48 8.39 47.35
CA VAL A 5 48.12 9.68 48.00
C VAL A 5 46.77 10.20 47.47
N ALA A 6 45.87 10.45 48.40
CA ALA A 6 44.57 11.10 48.22
C ALA A 6 44.69 12.63 48.23
N LEU A 7 43.83 13.32 47.47
CA LEU A 7 43.47 14.71 47.74
C LEU A 7 41.95 14.91 47.58
N ARG A 8 41.27 15.07 48.73
CA ARG A 8 39.99 15.80 48.79
C ARG A 8 40.27 17.30 48.63
N PRO A 9 39.27 18.06 48.20
CA PRO A 9 38.94 19.28 48.92
C PRO A 9 37.50 19.26 49.45
N THR A 10 37.38 19.69 50.70
CA THR A 10 36.15 19.90 51.45
C THR A 10 35.59 21.32 51.28
N LYS A 11 34.25 21.36 51.24
CA LYS A 11 33.33 22.35 51.83
C LYS A 11 32.88 23.60 51.03
N CYS A 12 31.56 23.57 50.80
CA CYS A 12 30.56 24.60 51.10
C CYS A 12 30.47 25.87 50.22
N GLY A 13 29.51 25.83 49.30
CA GLY A 13 28.91 27.00 48.65
C GLY A 13 27.46 26.70 48.26
N HIS A 14 26.57 26.87 49.24
CA HIS A 14 25.15 27.20 49.13
C HIS A 14 24.34 26.83 47.86
N ARG A 15 23.53 25.78 48.02
CA ARG A 15 22.27 25.50 47.30
C ARG A 15 21.41 26.76 47.14
N ARG A 16 21.27 27.28 45.91
CA ARG A 16 20.11 28.11 45.52
C ARG A 16 19.87 28.31 44.01
N ASP A 17 20.11 27.29 43.18
CA ASP A 17 19.67 27.31 41.78
C ASP A 17 18.62 26.21 41.57
N LEU A 18 17.43 26.47 42.09
CA LEU A 18 16.26 25.60 42.00
C LEU A 18 15.07 26.44 41.56
N VAL A 19 15.24 27.18 40.46
CA VAL A 19 14.18 27.84 39.70
C VAL A 19 14.63 27.82 38.23
N ASP A 20 13.75 27.36 37.34
CA ASP A 20 13.85 27.37 35.87
C ASP A 20 14.64 26.28 35.14
N ARG A 21 14.20 25.02 35.30
CA ARG A 21 14.49 23.93 34.35
C ARG A 21 13.26 23.14 33.86
N HIS A 22 12.10 23.79 33.78
CA HIS A 22 10.91 23.18 33.17
C HIS A 22 10.14 24.16 32.28
N GLY A 23 10.83 24.77 31.31
CA GLY A 23 10.20 25.66 30.36
C GLY A 23 11.06 25.83 29.11
N GLY A 24 11.02 24.85 28.21
CA GLY A 24 11.62 25.01 26.89
C GLY A 24 12.27 23.76 26.35
N ASP A 25 11.47 22.74 26.01
CA ASP A 25 11.80 21.83 24.90
C ASP A 25 10.63 20.90 24.48
N VAL A 26 9.37 21.32 24.63
CA VAL A 26 8.23 20.48 24.22
C VAL A 26 7.94 20.54 22.71
N THR A 27 8.53 21.48 21.98
CA THR A 27 8.23 21.69 20.55
C THR A 27 9.16 20.91 19.61
N GLY A 28 10.40 20.60 20.01
CA GLY A 28 11.35 19.86 19.16
C GLY A 28 11.06 18.36 19.07
N TRP A 29 10.82 17.72 20.22
CA TRP A 29 10.55 16.28 20.30
C TRP A 29 9.17 15.91 19.76
N GLY A 30 8.14 16.71 20.04
CA GLY A 30 6.78 16.44 19.54
C GLY A 30 6.68 16.49 18.02
N MET A 31 7.39 17.42 17.39
CA MET A 31 7.39 17.60 15.93
C MET A 31 8.16 16.47 15.22
N GLN A 32 9.29 16.01 15.78
CA GLN A 32 10.03 14.85 15.26
C GLN A 32 9.25 13.54 15.41
N ILE A 33 8.54 13.34 16.53
CA ILE A 33 7.68 12.16 16.74
C ILE A 33 6.51 12.17 15.74
N GLN A 34 5.92 13.33 15.48
CA GLN A 34 4.82 13.46 14.51
C GLN A 34 5.30 13.20 13.08
N GLU A 35 6.47 13.73 12.69
CA GLU A 35 7.07 13.48 11.37
C GLU A 35 7.34 11.98 11.16
N GLN A 36 7.98 11.33 12.13
CA GLN A 36 8.28 9.90 12.07
C GLN A 36 7.00 9.05 11.99
N THR A 37 5.98 9.38 12.78
CA THR A 37 4.70 8.67 12.76
C THR A 37 4.02 8.76 11.40
N LEU A 38 4.10 9.93 10.75
CA LEU A 38 3.51 10.15 9.44
C LEU A 38 4.28 9.41 8.33
N ILE A 39 5.61 9.40 8.41
CA ILE A 39 6.47 8.62 7.51
C ILE A 39 6.18 7.12 7.66
N ASP A 40 6.10 6.61 8.89
CA ASP A 40 5.82 5.20 9.16
C ASP A 40 4.44 4.81 8.61
N ALA A 41 3.43 5.67 8.76
CA ALA A 41 2.10 5.46 8.19
C ALA A 41 2.13 5.43 6.64
N ILE A 42 2.86 6.35 6.00
CA ILE A 42 3.04 6.35 4.54
C ILE A 42 3.68 5.03 4.08
N MET A 43 4.74 4.58 4.76
CA MET A 43 5.43 3.34 4.43
C MET A 43 4.53 2.11 4.63
N GLN A 44 3.71 2.09 5.69
CA GLN A 44 2.75 1.02 5.94
C GLN A 44 1.68 0.94 4.84
N VAL A 45 1.11 2.08 4.43
CA VAL A 45 0.08 2.09 3.37
C VAL A 45 0.69 1.70 2.03
N ARG A 46 1.93 2.10 1.73
CA ARG A 46 2.65 1.65 0.53
C ARG A 46 2.83 0.13 0.52
N ALA A 47 3.25 -0.46 1.64
CA ALA A 47 3.38 -1.92 1.75
C ALA A 47 2.03 -2.64 1.57
N GLN A 48 0.94 -2.05 2.07
CA GLN A 48 -0.42 -2.56 1.86
C GLN A 48 -0.82 -2.53 0.38
N ILE A 49 -0.53 -1.43 -0.32
CA ILE A 49 -0.78 -1.30 -1.77
C ILE A 49 -0.02 -2.37 -2.56
N ASP A 50 1.27 -2.56 -2.26
CA ASP A 50 2.09 -3.56 -2.93
C ASP A 50 1.55 -4.97 -2.70
N PHE A 51 1.14 -5.28 -1.47
CA PHE A 51 0.50 -6.55 -1.14
C PHE A 51 -0.79 -6.76 -1.95
N LEU A 52 -1.67 -5.76 -2.01
CA LEU A 52 -2.94 -5.86 -2.73
C LEU A 52 -2.73 -6.12 -4.22
N TRP A 53 -1.78 -5.42 -4.85
CA TRP A 53 -1.40 -5.64 -6.25
C TRP A 53 -0.81 -7.03 -6.49
N GLN A 54 0.10 -7.49 -5.63
CA GLN A 54 0.70 -8.82 -5.74
C GLN A 54 -0.35 -9.91 -5.58
N PHE A 55 -1.26 -9.75 -4.64
CA PHE A 55 -2.36 -10.68 -4.40
C PHE A 55 -3.29 -10.76 -5.60
N PHE A 56 -3.69 -9.60 -6.15
CA PHE A 56 -4.49 -9.51 -7.37
C PHE A 56 -3.82 -10.24 -8.54
N MET A 57 -2.55 -9.91 -8.84
CA MET A 57 -1.83 -10.52 -9.96
C MET A 57 -1.68 -12.04 -9.81
N THR A 58 -1.41 -12.51 -8.58
CA THR A 58 -1.23 -13.95 -8.31
C THR A 58 -2.52 -14.73 -8.54
N VAL A 59 -3.64 -14.24 -7.98
CA VAL A 59 -4.95 -14.86 -8.17
C VAL A 59 -5.36 -14.82 -9.64
N GLN A 60 -5.14 -13.70 -10.32
CA GLN A 60 -5.53 -13.55 -11.72
C GLN A 60 -4.76 -14.47 -12.65
N ILE A 61 -3.45 -14.63 -12.44
CA ILE A 61 -2.64 -15.60 -13.19
C ILE A 61 -3.14 -17.02 -12.96
N ALA A 62 -3.48 -17.38 -11.71
CA ALA A 62 -4.03 -18.69 -11.40
C ALA A 62 -5.38 -18.93 -12.09
N ILE A 63 -6.26 -17.93 -12.11
CA ILE A 63 -7.56 -17.99 -12.81
C ILE A 63 -7.34 -18.17 -14.31
N PHE A 64 -6.48 -17.38 -14.93
CA PHE A 64 -6.17 -17.51 -16.35
C PHE A 64 -5.57 -18.87 -16.67
N ALA A 65 -4.62 -19.36 -15.87
CA ALA A 65 -4.07 -20.69 -16.03
C ALA A 65 -5.16 -21.76 -15.92
N LEU A 66 -6.07 -21.65 -14.94
CA LEU A 66 -7.17 -22.59 -14.77
C LEU A 66 -8.12 -22.59 -15.97
N ILE A 67 -8.45 -21.41 -16.50
CA ILE A 67 -9.30 -21.29 -17.68
C ILE A 67 -8.60 -21.85 -18.92
N PHE A 68 -7.33 -21.51 -19.18
CA PHE A 68 -6.63 -21.91 -20.40
C PHE A 68 -6.15 -23.37 -20.39
N ILE A 69 -5.68 -23.89 -19.26
CA ILE A 69 -5.10 -25.24 -19.17
C ILE A 69 -6.18 -26.30 -18.90
N TYR A 70 -7.14 -26.02 -18.00
CA TYR A 70 -8.16 -26.99 -17.58
C TYR A 70 -9.50 -26.80 -18.30
N ASP A 71 -9.44 -26.58 -19.61
CA ASP A 71 -10.60 -26.32 -20.48
C ASP A 71 -11.74 -27.33 -20.25
N GLU A 72 -11.42 -28.62 -20.34
CA GLU A 72 -12.38 -29.74 -20.22
C GLU A 72 -13.06 -29.82 -18.82
N ALA A 73 -12.38 -29.38 -17.76
CA ALA A 73 -12.94 -29.42 -16.41
C ALA A 73 -14.00 -28.31 -16.20
N VAL A 74 -13.77 -27.14 -16.80
CA VAL A 74 -14.76 -26.04 -16.84
C VAL A 74 -15.94 -26.39 -17.75
N GLU A 75 -15.70 -27.23 -18.76
CA GLU A 75 -16.74 -27.74 -19.66
C GLU A 75 -17.76 -28.64 -18.96
N GLN A 76 -17.33 -29.50 -18.04
CA GLN A 76 -18.22 -30.40 -17.29
C GLN A 76 -18.99 -29.69 -16.15
N LEU A 77 -18.61 -28.45 -15.81
CA LEU A 77 -19.30 -27.65 -14.80
C LEU A 77 -20.68 -27.19 -15.30
N ASN A 78 -21.70 -27.47 -14.48
CA ASN A 78 -23.09 -27.05 -14.71
C ASN A 78 -23.19 -25.52 -14.85
N ALA A 79 -24.18 -25.02 -15.60
CA ALA A 79 -24.34 -23.60 -15.88
C ALA A 79 -24.42 -22.75 -14.61
N PHE A 80 -25.04 -23.27 -13.55
CA PHE A 80 -25.08 -22.64 -12.24
C PHE A 80 -23.70 -22.48 -11.59
N ALA A 81 -22.85 -23.52 -11.65
CA ALA A 81 -21.51 -23.48 -11.09
C ALA A 81 -20.60 -22.50 -11.85
N ARG A 82 -20.80 -22.33 -13.16
CA ARG A 82 -20.13 -21.29 -13.95
C ARG A 82 -20.56 -19.88 -13.53
N MET A 83 -21.85 -19.65 -13.28
CA MET A 83 -22.32 -18.36 -12.78
C MET A 83 -21.72 -18.04 -11.40
N LEU A 84 -21.64 -19.03 -10.51
CA LEU A 84 -20.96 -18.85 -9.22
C LEU A 84 -19.48 -18.56 -9.38
N ALA A 85 -18.78 -19.23 -10.32
CA ALA A 85 -17.37 -18.96 -10.59
C ALA A 85 -17.15 -17.54 -11.12
N ILE A 86 -17.97 -17.09 -12.09
CA ILE A 86 -17.92 -15.71 -12.59
C ILE A 86 -18.23 -14.71 -11.46
N GLY A 87 -19.24 -15.01 -10.64
CA GLY A 87 -19.61 -14.18 -9.49
C GLY A 87 -18.49 -14.09 -8.45
N ALA A 88 -17.81 -15.20 -8.17
CA ALA A 88 -16.68 -15.24 -7.25
C ALA A 88 -15.49 -14.41 -7.77
N VAL A 89 -15.15 -14.54 -9.05
CA VAL A 89 -14.08 -13.74 -9.68
C VAL A 89 -14.46 -12.25 -9.69
N GLY A 90 -15.69 -11.92 -10.09
CA GLY A 90 -16.14 -10.52 -10.11
C GLY A 90 -16.19 -9.90 -8.72
N LEU A 91 -16.63 -10.65 -7.71
CA LEU A 91 -16.63 -10.19 -6.32
C LEU A 91 -15.20 -10.00 -5.79
N PHE A 92 -14.30 -10.92 -6.12
CA PHE A 92 -12.88 -10.81 -5.79
C PHE A 92 -12.26 -9.55 -6.41
N ASP A 93 -12.43 -9.35 -7.71
CA ASP A 93 -11.91 -8.20 -8.45
C ASP A 93 -12.46 -6.89 -7.87
N TRP A 94 -13.76 -6.86 -7.54
CA TRP A 94 -14.39 -5.67 -6.98
C TRP A 94 -13.86 -5.34 -5.57
N ILE A 95 -13.80 -6.32 -4.66
CA ILE A 95 -13.30 -6.11 -3.30
C ILE A 95 -11.83 -5.65 -3.33
N ASN A 96 -11.00 -6.27 -4.18
CA ASN A 96 -9.60 -5.89 -4.32
C ASN A 96 -9.46 -4.47 -4.89
N ALA A 97 -10.22 -4.12 -5.92
CA ALA A 97 -10.22 -2.79 -6.51
C ALA A 97 -10.62 -1.72 -5.49
N GLU A 98 -11.68 -1.92 -4.70
CA GLU A 98 -12.11 -0.97 -3.69
C GLU A 98 -11.07 -0.81 -2.56
N ALA A 99 -10.44 -1.91 -2.13
CA ALA A 99 -9.35 -1.86 -1.16
C ALA A 99 -8.15 -1.04 -1.68
N LEU A 100 -7.76 -1.24 -2.95
CA LEU A 100 -6.68 -0.47 -3.58
C LEU A 100 -7.03 1.01 -3.68
N LYS A 101 -8.25 1.36 -4.13
CA LYS A 101 -8.70 2.76 -4.22
C LYS A 101 -8.67 3.44 -2.85
N GLY A 102 -9.14 2.75 -1.81
CA GLY A 102 -9.08 3.23 -0.44
C GLY A 102 -7.64 3.48 0.02
N ALA A 103 -6.75 2.53 -0.23
CA ALA A 103 -5.34 2.64 0.14
C ALA A 103 -4.62 3.80 -0.59
N TYR A 104 -4.86 4.00 -1.89
CA TYR A 104 -4.29 5.15 -2.62
C TYR A 104 -4.87 6.49 -2.19
N THR A 105 -6.17 6.55 -1.89
CA THR A 105 -6.80 7.78 -1.34
C THR A 105 -6.17 8.13 0.01
N LEU A 106 -5.97 7.13 0.88
CA LEU A 106 -5.31 7.33 2.16
C LEU A 106 -3.85 7.75 1.98
N LEU A 107 -3.12 7.11 1.06
CA LEU A 107 -1.73 7.45 0.77
C LEU A 107 -1.60 8.91 0.31
N ASP A 108 -2.50 9.36 -0.56
CA ASP A 108 -2.50 10.74 -1.03
C ASP A 108 -2.81 11.74 0.10
N ALA A 109 -3.78 11.43 0.96
CA ALA A 109 -4.10 12.24 2.13
C ALA A 109 -2.90 12.36 3.10
N LEU A 110 -2.19 11.25 3.36
CA LEU A 110 -0.97 11.25 4.19
C LEU A 110 0.16 12.07 3.55
N HIS A 111 0.36 11.97 2.24
CA HIS A 111 1.34 12.78 1.52
C HIS A 111 0.96 14.27 1.49
N HIS A 112 -0.34 14.59 1.42
CA HIS A 112 -0.82 15.97 1.49
C HIS A 112 -0.57 16.57 2.88
N GLN A 113 -0.86 15.83 3.94
CA GLN A 113 -0.54 16.24 5.31
C GLN A 113 0.97 16.39 5.51
N TYR A 114 1.78 15.45 5.01
CA TYR A 114 3.23 15.52 5.11
C TYR A 114 3.79 16.77 4.44
N ARG A 115 3.28 17.11 3.24
CA ARG A 115 3.63 18.35 2.54
C ARG A 115 3.22 19.60 3.31
N ALA A 116 2.02 19.62 3.89
CA ALA A 116 1.51 20.79 4.62
C ALA A 116 2.36 21.08 5.88
N ASP A 117 2.75 20.04 6.60
CA ASP A 117 3.45 20.17 7.88
C ASP A 117 4.99 20.26 7.70
N PHE A 118 5.55 19.57 6.70
CA PHE A 118 7.00 19.37 6.57
C PHE A 118 7.59 19.73 5.20
N GLY A 119 6.80 20.12 4.20
CA GLY A 119 7.19 20.25 2.78
C GLY A 119 8.10 21.43 2.40
N GLN A 120 8.92 21.93 3.34
CA GLN A 120 9.90 22.99 3.09
C GLN A 120 11.02 22.49 2.16
N PRO A 121 11.22 23.07 0.96
CA PRO A 121 12.21 22.61 -0.02
C PRO A 121 13.63 22.53 0.54
N GLU A 122 13.97 23.40 1.48
CA GLU A 122 15.31 23.53 2.04
C GLU A 122 15.69 22.40 3.00
N ARG A 123 14.71 21.62 3.49
CA ARG A 123 14.94 20.48 4.41
C ARG A 123 15.35 19.19 3.70
N PHE A 124 15.15 19.08 2.39
CA PHE A 124 15.31 17.82 1.67
C PHE A 124 16.36 17.91 0.56
N HIS A 125 17.00 16.78 0.28
CA HIS A 125 17.77 16.64 -0.94
C HIS A 125 16.82 16.80 -2.14
N PRO A 126 17.15 17.58 -3.18
CA PRO A 126 16.27 17.83 -4.33
C PRO A 126 15.58 16.60 -4.92
N ALA A 127 16.29 15.49 -5.13
CA ALA A 127 15.70 14.27 -5.66
C ALA A 127 14.65 13.64 -4.72
N LEU A 128 14.84 13.72 -3.41
CA LEU A 128 13.88 13.22 -2.43
C LEU A 128 12.65 14.14 -2.36
N TYR A 129 12.85 15.44 -2.49
CA TYR A 129 11.76 16.40 -2.59
C TYR A 129 10.85 16.10 -3.79
N ASP A 130 11.44 15.91 -4.97
CA ASP A 130 10.68 15.66 -6.20
C ASP A 130 9.96 14.31 -6.20
N HIS A 131 10.60 13.25 -5.67
CA HIS A 131 10.06 11.88 -5.77
C HIS A 131 9.20 11.43 -4.59
N PHE A 132 9.42 11.99 -3.39
CA PHE A 132 8.71 11.60 -2.18
C PHE A 132 7.75 12.69 -1.73
N VAL A 133 8.23 13.93 -1.60
CA VAL A 133 7.42 15.04 -1.06
C VAL A 133 6.36 15.46 -2.06
N LEU A 134 6.74 15.68 -3.33
CA LEU A 134 5.83 16.07 -4.41
C LEU A 134 5.07 14.90 -5.06
N ALA A 135 5.18 13.68 -4.52
CA ALA A 135 4.44 12.53 -5.04
C ALA A 135 2.93 12.79 -4.98
N ASN A 136 2.24 12.53 -6.10
CA ASN A 136 0.79 12.60 -6.24
C ASN A 136 0.25 11.28 -6.79
N PHE A 137 -0.89 10.83 -6.27
CA PHE A 137 -1.53 9.57 -6.63
C PHE A 137 -2.93 9.70 -7.26
N ASP A 138 -3.37 10.92 -7.62
CA ASP A 138 -4.69 11.18 -8.23
C ASP A 138 -5.05 10.25 -9.41
N GLY A 139 -4.07 9.93 -10.27
CA GLY A 139 -4.29 9.08 -11.44
C GLY A 139 -4.45 7.58 -11.14
N ARG A 140 -4.28 7.14 -9.88
CA ARG A 140 -4.24 5.70 -9.53
C ARG A 140 -5.63 5.09 -9.43
N VAL A 141 -6.60 5.81 -8.85
CA VAL A 141 -8.00 5.36 -8.73
C VAL A 141 -8.65 5.00 -10.08
N PRO A 142 -8.58 5.85 -11.12
CA PRO A 142 -9.13 5.49 -12.42
C PRO A 142 -8.35 4.32 -13.07
N MET A 143 -7.02 4.28 -12.92
CA MET A 143 -6.19 3.19 -13.43
C MET A 143 -6.58 1.83 -12.83
N ILE A 144 -6.79 1.76 -11.52
CA ILE A 144 -7.26 0.53 -10.83
C ILE A 144 -8.58 0.05 -11.40
N SER A 145 -9.52 0.97 -11.62
CA SER A 145 -10.84 0.63 -12.17
C SER A 145 -10.71 0.03 -13.57
N VAL A 146 -9.83 0.60 -14.40
CA VAL A 146 -9.56 0.10 -15.75
C VAL A 146 -8.90 -1.27 -15.71
N THR A 147 -7.84 -1.45 -14.90
CA THR A 147 -7.09 -2.72 -14.87
C THR A 147 -7.96 -3.88 -14.37
N HIS A 148 -8.76 -3.67 -13.34
CA HIS A 148 -9.66 -4.71 -12.81
C HIS A 148 -10.79 -5.00 -13.80
N SER A 149 -11.37 -3.97 -14.44
CA SER A 149 -12.41 -4.18 -15.46
C SER A 149 -11.87 -4.95 -16.67
N MET A 150 -10.63 -4.66 -17.09
CA MET A 150 -9.97 -5.39 -18.17
C MET A 150 -9.69 -6.84 -17.78
N ALA A 151 -9.16 -7.09 -16.59
CA ALA A 151 -8.88 -8.44 -16.10
C ALA A 151 -10.16 -9.28 -16.04
N PHE A 152 -11.23 -8.72 -15.46
CA PHE A 152 -12.54 -9.35 -15.44
C PHE A 152 -13.11 -9.55 -16.85
N GLY A 153 -12.95 -8.54 -17.72
CA GLY A 153 -13.37 -8.60 -19.12
C GLY A 153 -12.70 -9.74 -19.89
N VAL A 154 -11.42 -10.01 -19.64
CA VAL A 154 -10.70 -11.14 -20.22
C VAL A 154 -11.28 -12.47 -19.72
N VAL A 155 -11.63 -12.59 -18.44
CA VAL A 155 -12.31 -13.79 -17.89
C VAL A 155 -13.65 -14.01 -18.59
N LEU A 156 -14.48 -12.97 -18.71
CA LEU A 156 -15.77 -13.06 -19.40
C LEU A 156 -15.60 -13.44 -20.88
N LEU A 157 -14.64 -12.82 -21.57
CA LEU A 157 -14.36 -13.09 -22.97
C LEU A 157 -13.88 -14.53 -23.17
N ALA A 158 -13.00 -15.04 -22.31
CA ALA A 158 -12.51 -16.41 -22.38
C ALA A 158 -13.65 -17.43 -22.24
N LEU A 159 -14.62 -17.15 -21.37
CA LEU A 159 -15.80 -18.01 -21.19
C LEU A 159 -16.83 -17.85 -22.34
N PHE A 160 -17.00 -16.66 -22.91
CA PHE A 160 -17.99 -16.39 -23.96
C PHE A 160 -17.50 -16.78 -25.36
N TRP A 161 -16.26 -16.43 -25.72
CA TRP A 161 -15.67 -16.73 -27.04
C TRP A 161 -15.52 -18.25 -27.26
N ARG A 162 -15.30 -19.01 -26.19
CA ARG A 162 -15.35 -20.49 -26.20
C ARG A 162 -16.67 -21.02 -26.75
N ARG A 163 -17.80 -20.43 -26.35
CA ARG A 163 -19.13 -20.82 -26.82
C ARG A 163 -19.28 -20.65 -28.33
N PHE A 164 -18.62 -19.66 -28.93
CA PHE A 164 -18.69 -19.35 -30.37
C PHE A 164 -17.82 -20.29 -31.21
N MET A 165 -16.60 -20.62 -30.74
CA MET A 165 -15.72 -21.58 -31.42
C MET A 165 -16.34 -22.99 -31.43
N GLN A 166 -16.94 -23.43 -30.32
CA GLN A 166 -17.51 -24.76 -30.17
C GLN A 166 -18.83 -24.95 -30.93
N SER A 167 -19.65 -23.91 -31.05
CA SER A 167 -20.90 -23.98 -31.83
C SER A 167 -20.65 -24.09 -33.34
N ARG A 168 -19.46 -23.70 -33.83
CA ARG A 168 -18.99 -24.03 -35.18
C ARG A 168 -18.51 -25.48 -35.30
N ALA A 169 -17.73 -25.98 -34.33
CA ALA A 169 -17.22 -27.35 -34.36
C ALA A 169 -18.36 -28.40 -34.33
N LYS A 170 -19.41 -28.19 -33.50
CA LYS A 170 -20.60 -29.07 -33.45
C LYS A 170 -21.51 -28.99 -34.69
N ARG A 171 -21.39 -27.96 -35.53
CA ARG A 171 -22.14 -27.85 -36.79
C ARG A 171 -21.44 -28.51 -37.97
N GLN A 172 -20.19 -28.95 -37.81
CA GLN A 172 -19.38 -29.59 -38.85
C GLN A 172 -19.17 -31.10 -38.63
N ALA A 173 -19.71 -31.66 -37.54
CA ALA A 173 -19.81 -33.09 -37.28
C ALA A 173 -21.25 -33.55 -37.47
#